data_AF-A0A522KW11-F1
#
_entry.id   AF-A0A522KW11-F1
#
_cell.length_a   1.000
_cell.length_b   1.000
_cell.length_c   1.000
_cell.angle_alpha   90.00
_cell.angle_beta   90.00
_cell.angle_gamma   90.00
#
_symmetry.space_group_name_H-M   'P 1'
#
loop_
_entity.id
_entity.type
_entity.pdbx_description
1 polymer ?
#
loop_
_entity_poly.entity_id
_entity_poly.type
_entity_poly.pdbx_seq_one_letter_code
_entity_poly.pdbx_strand_id
1 'polypeptide(L)'
;MARVELQILEFTFSPPGLDKGPAKYHAMVVCGSMPSVVLTRLGSKIRPIGFDVQRNVAIEKAFKDGEAIVRAAIGQALRDGLFNNHPDVAVYLDVDAPDWDGNLKHIHKHTSSPGEFR
;
A
#
# COMPACT_ATOMS: atom_id res chain seq x y z
N MET A 1 23.26 18.53 -0.62
CA MET A 1 22.66 17.18 -0.72
C MET A 1 21.21 17.28 -0.27
N ALA A 2 20.24 16.90 -1.11
CA ALA A 2 18.83 16.92 -0.73
C ALA A 2 18.53 15.76 0.22
N ARG A 3 17.91 16.06 1.36
CA ARG A 3 17.51 15.10 2.38
C ARG A 3 16.31 14.31 1.86
N VAL A 4 16.43 12.98 1.77
CA VAL A 4 15.29 12.12 1.47
C VAL A 4 14.59 11.83 2.79
N GLU A 5 13.49 12.51 3.07
CA GLU A 5 12.60 12.13 4.16
C GLU A 5 11.78 10.91 3.72
N LEU A 6 11.94 9.80 4.45
CA LEU A 6 11.06 8.65 4.34
C LEU A 6 9.84 8.93 5.21
N GLN A 7 8.67 9.00 4.59
CA GLN A 7 7.41 9.14 5.28
C GLN A 7 6.70 7.79 5.25
N ILE A 8 6.34 7.26 6.41
CA ILE A 8 5.58 6.02 6.52
C ILE A 8 4.17 6.38 6.98
N LEU A 9 3.17 5.89 6.26
CA LEU A 9 1.76 6.06 6.61
C LEU A 9 1.10 4.71 6.78
N GLU A 10 0.17 4.65 7.72
CA GLU A 10 -0.54 3.42 8.07
C GLU A 10 -2.05 3.63 8.06
N PHE A 11 -2.76 2.66 7.48
CA PHE A 11 -4.20 2.70 7.32
C PHE A 11 -4.83 1.35 7.69
N THR A 12 -6.11 1.37 8.06
CA THR A 12 -6.95 0.16 8.09
C THR A 12 -8.09 0.28 7.11
N PHE A 13 -8.50 -0.85 6.57
CA PHE A 13 -9.62 -0.96 5.64
C PHE A 13 -10.24 -2.35 5.66
N SER A 14 -11.38 -2.49 4.99
CA SER A 14 -12.05 -3.77 4.78
C SER A 14 -12.47 -3.86 3.31
N PRO A 15 -11.76 -4.63 2.47
CA PRO A 15 -12.10 -4.75 1.06
C PRO A 15 -13.39 -5.57 0.88
N PRO A 16 -14.23 -5.23 -0.11
CA PRO A 16 -15.42 -6.03 -0.45
C PRO A 16 -15.03 -7.35 -1.14
N GLY A 17 -15.99 -8.28 -1.28
CA GLY A 17 -15.88 -9.40 -2.22
C GLY A 17 -14.90 -10.51 -1.84
N LEU A 18 -14.58 -10.68 -0.55
CA LEU A 18 -13.75 -11.78 -0.09
C LEU A 18 -14.57 -13.07 0.06
N ASP A 19 -14.07 -14.19 -0.48
CA ASP A 19 -14.78 -15.48 -0.49
C ASP A 19 -15.08 -15.99 0.92
N LYS A 20 -14.23 -15.62 1.89
CA LYS A 20 -14.33 -16.03 3.29
C LYS A 20 -15.06 -15.01 4.17
N GLY A 21 -15.79 -14.07 3.56
CA GLY A 21 -16.52 -13.01 4.26
C GLY A 21 -15.63 -11.81 4.65
N PRO A 22 -16.18 -10.83 5.38
CA PRO A 22 -15.50 -9.58 5.70
C PRO A 22 -14.15 -9.83 6.41
N ALA A 23 -13.09 -9.17 5.94
CA ALA A 23 -11.80 -9.18 6.61
C ALA A 23 -11.26 -7.76 6.76
N LYS A 24 -10.56 -7.52 7.85
CA LYS A 24 -9.90 -6.25 8.12
C LYS A 24 -8.43 -6.36 7.74
N TYR A 25 -7.93 -5.35 7.07
CA TYR A 25 -6.54 -5.23 6.66
C TYR A 25 -5.90 -4.00 7.27
N HIS A 26 -4.58 -4.07 7.39
CA HIS A 26 -3.68 -2.96 7.65
C HIS A 26 -2.86 -2.71 6.38
N ALA A 27 -2.81 -1.47 5.93
CA ALA A 27 -1.94 -1.04 4.84
C ALA A 27 -0.84 -0.16 5.41
N MET A 28 0.41 -0.47 5.07
CA MET A 28 1.56 0.38 5.31
C MET A 28 2.09 0.87 3.97
N VAL A 29 2.30 2.16 3.82
CA VAL A 29 2.97 2.75 2.65
C VAL A 29 4.22 3.48 3.07
N VAL A 30 5.31 3.19 2.37
CA VAL A 30 6.56 3.94 2.47
C VAL A 30 6.60 4.92 1.30
N CYS A 31 6.47 6.20 1.59
CA CYS A 31 6.60 7.27 0.61
C CYS A 31 8.08 7.64 0.42
N GLY A 32 8.50 7.85 -0.83
CA GLY A 32 9.87 8.19 -1.17
C GLY A 32 10.10 8.09 -2.68
N SER A 33 11.38 8.00 -3.07
CA SER A 33 11.76 7.90 -4.49
C SER A 33 11.35 6.59 -5.17
N MET A 34 11.05 5.56 -4.37
CA MET A 34 10.49 4.27 -4.77
C MET A 34 9.44 3.90 -3.74
N PRO A 35 8.17 4.30 -3.94
CA PRO A 35 7.12 3.97 -2.99
C PRO A 35 6.84 2.47 -2.95
N SER A 36 6.39 1.98 -1.80
CA SER A 36 5.93 0.60 -1.67
C SER A 36 4.74 0.53 -0.72
N VAL A 37 3.88 -0.45 -0.95
CA VAL A 37 2.70 -0.71 -0.12
C VAL A 37 2.72 -2.15 0.36
N VAL A 38 2.41 -2.38 1.63
CA VAL A 38 2.22 -3.72 2.19
C VAL A 38 0.83 -3.82 2.78
N LEU A 39 0.04 -4.80 2.32
CA LEU A 39 -1.30 -5.10 2.83
C LEU A 39 -1.25 -6.35 3.70
N THR A 40 -1.51 -6.20 4.99
CA THR A 40 -1.48 -7.29 5.98
C THR A 40 -2.89 -7.59 6.48
N ARG A 41 -3.31 -8.85 6.40
CA ARG A 41 -4.61 -9.28 6.93
C ARG A 41 -4.54 -9.37 8.46
N LEU A 42 -5.39 -8.62 9.16
CA LEU A 42 -5.43 -8.64 10.61
C LEU A 42 -6.04 -9.94 11.15
N GLY A 43 -5.44 -10.49 12.21
CA GLY A 43 -5.88 -11.74 12.84
C GLY A 43 -5.65 -12.99 12.00
N SER A 44 -4.85 -12.90 10.94
CA SER A 44 -4.52 -14.02 10.06
C SER A 44 -3.02 -14.33 10.06
N LYS A 45 -2.66 -15.58 9.77
CA LYS A 45 -1.27 -16.01 9.52
C LYS A 45 -0.93 -16.01 8.03
N ILE A 46 -1.85 -15.59 7.16
CA ILE A 46 -1.60 -15.48 5.72
C ILE A 46 -0.55 -14.37 5.51
N ARG A 47 0.39 -14.63 4.60
CA ARG A 47 1.45 -13.69 4.24
C ARG A 47 0.90 -12.34 3.77
N PRO A 48 1.60 -11.21 4.00
CA PRO A 48 1.19 -9.92 3.44
C PRO A 48 1.25 -9.90 1.91
N ILE A 49 0.53 -8.95 1.30
CA ILE A 49 0.62 -8.64 -0.13
C ILE A 49 1.53 -7.40 -0.27
N GLY A 50 2.67 -7.55 -0.94
CA GLY A 50 3.60 -6.46 -1.18
C GLY A 50 3.42 -5.87 -2.59
N PHE A 51 3.44 -4.55 -2.69
CA PHE A 51 3.44 -3.81 -3.94
C PHE A 51 4.69 -2.94 -4.04
N ASP A 52 5.43 -3.09 -5.14
CA ASP A 52 6.50 -2.20 -5.53
C ASP A 52 5.96 -1.18 -6.54
N VAL A 53 6.08 0.11 -6.21
CA VAL A 53 5.64 1.19 -7.09
C VAL A 53 6.83 1.67 -7.91
N GLN A 54 6.88 1.23 -9.16
CA GLN A 54 7.94 1.64 -10.07
C GLN A 54 7.87 3.15 -10.33
N ARG A 55 9.04 3.78 -10.52
CA ARG A 55 9.15 5.24 -10.68
C ARG A 55 8.31 5.77 -11.85
N ASN A 56 8.30 5.07 -12.98
CA ASN A 56 7.49 5.43 -14.15
C ASN A 56 5.99 5.46 -13.81
N VAL A 57 5.50 4.46 -13.07
CA VAL A 57 4.09 4.39 -12.62
C VAL A 57 3.77 5.55 -11.67
N ALA A 58 4.66 5.83 -10.72
CA ALA A 58 4.49 6.94 -9.80
C ALA A 58 4.42 8.30 -10.50
N ILE A 59 5.23 8.50 -11.55
CA ILE A 59 5.23 9.71 -12.37
C ILE A 59 3.95 9.79 -13.20
N GLU A 60 3.57 8.71 -13.88
CA GLU A 60 2.43 8.68 -14.80
C GLU A 60 1.09 8.86 -14.07
N LYS A 61 0.90 8.17 -12.94
CA LYS A 61 -0.31 8.35 -12.10
C LYS A 61 -0.28 9.65 -11.30
N ALA A 62 0.87 10.33 -11.20
CA ALA A 62 1.05 11.56 -10.45
C ALA A 62 0.42 11.51 -9.04
N PHE A 63 0.74 10.46 -8.28
CA PHE A 63 0.17 10.22 -6.95
C PHE A 63 0.33 11.45 -6.06
N LYS A 64 -0.79 11.93 -5.50
CA LYS A 64 -0.83 13.16 -4.68
C LYS A 64 -0.22 12.94 -3.30
N ASP A 65 -0.45 11.76 -2.73
CA ASP A 65 0.00 11.37 -1.39
C ASP A 65 0.05 9.84 -1.27
N GLY A 66 0.45 9.34 -0.09
CA GLY A 66 0.51 7.90 0.16
C GLY A 66 -0.88 7.24 0.25
N GLU A 67 -1.95 7.98 0.56
CA GLU A 67 -3.30 7.44 0.54
C GLU A 67 -3.71 7.06 -0.89
N ALA A 68 -3.42 7.92 -1.87
CA ALA A 68 -3.67 7.62 -3.28
C ALA A 68 -2.93 6.36 -3.74
N ILE A 69 -1.68 6.16 -3.30
CA ILE A 69 -0.90 4.94 -3.61
C ILE A 69 -1.57 3.70 -3.00
N VAL A 70 -1.99 3.78 -1.73
CA VAL A 70 -2.69 2.68 -1.05
C VAL A 70 -4.01 2.35 -1.74
N ARG A 71 -4.77 3.34 -2.18
CA ARG A 71 -6.03 3.13 -2.91
C ARG A 71 -5.82 2.41 -4.24
N ALA A 72 -4.81 2.79 -5.01
CA ALA A 72 -4.45 2.09 -6.24
C ALA A 72 -4.03 0.64 -5.98
N ALA A 73 -3.20 0.41 -4.94
CA ALA A 73 -2.78 -0.95 -4.56
C ALA A 73 -3.97 -1.83 -4.14
N ILE A 74 -4.92 -1.29 -3.38
CA ILE A 74 -6.14 -2.02 -3.01
C ILE A 74 -7.00 -2.31 -4.24
N GLY A 75 -7.16 -1.35 -5.15
CA GLY A 75 -7.94 -1.55 -6.36
C GLY A 75 -7.32 -2.59 -7.30
N GLN A 76 -5.99 -2.61 -7.44
CA GLN A 76 -5.29 -3.69 -8.14
C GLN A 76 -5.48 -5.03 -7.43
N ALA A 77 -5.33 -5.09 -6.10
CA ALA A 77 -5.53 -6.32 -5.34
C ALA A 77 -6.96 -6.89 -5.50
N LEU A 78 -7.97 -6.03 -5.64
CA LEU A 78 -9.35 -6.43 -5.96
C LEU A 78 -9.48 -6.94 -7.39
N ARG A 79 -9.00 -6.16 -8.37
CA ARG A 79 -9.04 -6.51 -9.80
C ARG A 79 -8.39 -7.86 -10.09
N ASP A 80 -7.25 -8.11 -9.45
CA ASP A 80 -6.41 -9.28 -9.70
C ASP A 80 -6.73 -10.45 -8.72
N GLY A 81 -7.68 -10.26 -7.79
CA GLY A 81 -8.11 -11.30 -6.85
C GLY A 81 -7.07 -11.67 -5.77
N LEU A 82 -6.12 -10.77 -5.47
CA LEU A 82 -4.98 -11.06 -4.59
C LEU A 82 -5.35 -11.26 -3.13
N PHE A 83 -6.49 -10.73 -2.68
CA PHE A 83 -6.97 -10.96 -1.30
C PHE A 83 -7.47 -12.40 -1.06
N ASN A 84 -7.87 -13.10 -2.12
CA ASN A 84 -8.20 -14.52 -2.07
C ASN A 84 -6.98 -15.37 -2.40
N ASN A 85 -6.12 -14.88 -3.31
CA ASN A 85 -4.92 -15.54 -3.80
C ASN A 85 -3.67 -14.71 -3.52
N HIS A 86 -3.23 -14.69 -2.26
CA HIS A 86 -2.06 -13.89 -1.87
C HIS A 86 -0.85 -14.31 -2.71
N PRO A 87 -0.06 -13.39 -3.28
CA PRO A 87 1.10 -13.71 -4.13
C PRO A 87 2.31 -14.12 -3.29
N ASP A 88 3.18 -14.97 -3.82
CA ASP A 88 4.42 -15.43 -3.14
C ASP A 88 5.54 -14.39 -3.14
N VAL A 89 5.45 -13.43 -4.06
CA VAL A 89 6.42 -12.36 -4.29
C VAL A 89 5.72 -11.01 -4.31
N ALA A 90 6.48 -9.93 -4.17
CA ALA A 90 5.97 -8.58 -4.40
C ALA A 90 5.45 -8.45 -5.84
N VAL A 91 4.36 -7.69 -5.98
CA VAL A 91 3.71 -7.39 -7.26
C VAL A 91 4.07 -5.96 -7.65
N TYR A 92 4.23 -5.70 -8.95
CA TYR A 92 4.38 -4.32 -9.40
C TYR A 92 3.02 -3.63 -9.46
N LEU A 93 2.96 -2.39 -8.97
CA LEU A 93 1.76 -1.59 -9.13
C LEU A 93 1.60 -1.21 -10.59
N ASP A 94 0.45 -1.52 -11.18
CA ASP A 94 0.14 -1.21 -12.56
C ASP A 94 -0.31 0.24 -12.72
N VAL A 95 0.02 0.83 -13.87
CA VAL A 95 -0.35 2.21 -14.18
C VAL A 95 -1.86 2.38 -14.36
N ASP A 96 -2.53 1.35 -14.85
CA ASP A 96 -3.98 1.29 -15.07
C ASP A 96 -4.74 0.72 -13.85
N ALA A 97 -4.05 0.47 -12.72
CA ALA A 97 -4.68 0.02 -11.50
C ALA A 97 -5.83 0.97 -11.11
N PRO A 98 -7.06 0.46 -10.95
CA PRO A 98 -8.18 1.31 -10.54
C PRO A 98 -7.97 1.81 -9.11
N ASP A 99 -8.45 3.00 -8.80
CA ASP A 99 -8.44 3.49 -7.43
C ASP A 99 -9.61 2.87 -6.66
N TRP A 100 -9.33 2.32 -5.48
CA TRP A 100 -10.38 1.87 -4.59
C TRP A 100 -11.05 3.06 -3.87
N ASP A 101 -12.36 3.16 -4.00
CA ASP A 101 -13.21 4.24 -3.47
C ASP A 101 -13.73 3.98 -2.05
N GLY A 102 -13.44 2.81 -1.48
CA GLY A 102 -13.90 2.43 -0.14
C GLY A 102 -13.25 3.23 0.99
N ASN A 103 -13.72 2.96 2.21
CA ASN A 103 -13.29 3.69 3.40
C ASN A 103 -11.90 3.26 3.86
N LEU A 104 -10.99 4.22 3.93
CA LEU A 104 -9.62 4.06 4.42
C LEU A 104 -9.47 4.87 5.72
N LYS A 105 -9.11 4.21 6.83
CA LYS A 105 -8.95 4.85 8.13
C LYS A 105 -7.47 5.01 8.46
N HIS A 106 -6.99 6.24 8.50
CA HIS A 106 -5.61 6.56 8.89
C HIS A 106 -5.37 6.25 10.38
N ILE A 107 -4.28 5.56 10.70
CA ILE A 107 -3.96 5.11 12.06
C ILE A 107 -2.76 5.85 12.62
N HIS A 108 -1.72 6.04 11.80
CA HIS A 108 -0.46 6.62 12.26
C HIS A 108 0.36 7.19 11.10
N LYS A 109 1.08 8.29 11.37
CA LYS A 109 2.07 8.88 10.46
C LYS A 109 3.41 8.89 11.17
N HIS A 110 4.34 8.06 10.73
CA HIS A 110 5.71 8.06 11.23
C HIS A 110 6.59 8.86 10.27
N THR A 111 7.11 10.00 10.74
CA THR A 111 8.15 10.76 10.05
C THR A 111 9.46 10.50 10.76
N SER A 112 10.31 9.65 10.19
CA SER A 112 11.66 9.44 10.73
C SER A 112 12.54 10.61 10.29
N SER A 113 12.83 11.54 11.20
CA SER A 113 14.01 12.42 11.04
C SER A 113 15.26 11.56 11.19
N PRO A 114 16.26 11.63 10.29
CA PRO A 114 17.49 10.87 10.46
C PRO A 114 18.16 11.35 11.74
N GLY A 115 18.22 10.45 12.73
CA GLY A 115 19.08 10.60 13.89
C GLY A 115 20.53 10.61 13.44
N GLU A 116 21.30 11.54 14.02
CA GLU A 116 22.75 11.55 13.93
C GLU A 116 23.28 10.16 14.33
N PHE A 117 23.77 9.40 13.35
CA PHE A 117 24.73 8.35 13.66
C PHE A 117 26.02 9.07 14.06
N ARG A 118 26.23 9.19 15.38
CA ARG A 118 27.54 9.48 15.97
C ARG A 118 28.27 8.18 16.26
#